data_AF-A0A7X8G3D8-F1
#
_entry.id   AF-A0A7X8G3D8-F1
#
_cell.length_a   1.000
_cell.length_b   1.000
_cell.length_c   1.000
_cell.angle_alpha   90.00
_cell.angle_beta   90.00
_cell.angle_gamma   90.00
#
_symmetry.space_group_name_H-M   'P 1'
#
loop_
_entity.id
_entity.type
_entity.pdbx_description
1 polymer ?
#
loop_
_entity_poly.entity_id
_entity_poly.type
_entity_poly.pdbx_seq_one_letter_code
_entity_poly.pdbx_strand_id
1 'polypeptide(L)' 'MEITLKENERIEDLQCKGLKIIQNKKWFCFGMDAVLLTN' A
#
# COMPACT_ATOMS: atom_id res chain seq x y z
N MET A 1 -13.66 -10.17 6.64
CA MET A 1 -12.30 -10.48 6.18
C MET A 1 -11.35 -10.11 7.29
N GLU A 2 -10.74 -11.10 7.95
CA GLU A 2 -9.64 -10.83 8.87
C GLU A 2 -8.39 -10.53 8.04
N ILE A 3 -7.88 -9.31 8.15
CA ILE A 3 -6.65 -8.89 7.48
C ILE A 3 -5.53 -9.17 8.47
N THR A 4 -4.82 -10.28 8.29
CA THR A 4 -3.69 -10.65 9.14
C THR A 4 -2.47 -9.81 8.76
N LEU A 5 -2.22 -8.73 9.51
CA LEU A 5 -1.05 -7.88 9.35
C LEU A 5 0.15 -8.51 10.06
N LYS A 6 1.26 -8.67 9.35
CA LYS A 6 2.54 -9.07 9.94
C LYS A 6 3.23 -7.89 10.60
N GLU A 7 4.22 -8.19 11.44
CA GLU A 7 5.05 -7.16 12.06
C GLU A 7 5.70 -6.28 10.96
N ASN A 8 5.49 -4.96 11.05
CA ASN A 8 5.91 -3.94 10.07
C ASN A 8 5.01 -3.74 8.83
N GLU A 9 3.86 -4.41 8.73
CA GLU A 9 2.82 -4.12 7.73
C GLU A 9 1.80 -3.10 8.25
N ARG A 10 1.41 -2.16 7.38
CA ARG A 10 0.44 -1.10 7.67
C ARG A 10 -0.50 -0.95 6.48
N ILE A 11 -1.80 -0.85 6.77
CA ILE A 11 -2.79 -0.51 5.76
C ILE A 11 -2.76 1.00 5.59
N GLU A 12 -2.46 1.44 4.39
CA GLU A 12 -2.49 2.85 4.00
C GLU A 12 -3.53 3.01 2.89
N ASP A 13 -4.17 4.17 2.83
CA ASP A 13 -5.07 4.47 1.73
C ASP A 13 -4.23 4.82 0.50
N LEU A 14 -4.48 4.16 -0.63
CA LEU A 14 -3.78 4.46 -1.88
C LEU A 14 -4.21 5.83 -2.44
N GLN A 15 -5.24 6.45 -1.86
CA GLN A 15 -5.85 7.71 -2.30
C GLN A 15 -6.22 7.72 -3.80
N CYS A 16 -6.34 6.53 -4.38
CA CYS A 16 -6.67 6.29 -5.77
C CYS A 16 -7.95 5.47 -5.80
N LYS A 17 -9.05 6.07 -6.26
CA LYS A 17 -10.35 5.40 -6.43
C LYS A 17 -10.87 4.70 -5.16
N GLY A 18 -10.45 5.13 -3.96
CA GLY A 18 -10.82 4.52 -2.67
C GLY A 18 -10.18 3.16 -2.40
N LEU A 19 -9.08 2.83 -3.09
CA LEU A 19 -8.33 1.61 -2.87
C LEU A 19 -7.42 1.75 -1.64
N LYS A 20 -7.28 0.65 -0.89
CA LYS A 20 -6.35 0.54 0.24
C LYS A 20 -5.24 -0.42 -0.12
N ILE A 21 -4.03 -0.10 0.30
CA ILE A 21 -2.85 -0.92 0.05
C ILE A 21 -2.20 -1.30 1.38
N ILE A 22 -1.73 -2.54 1.47
CA ILE A 22 -0.91 -3.00 2.59
C ILE A 22 0.54 -2.68 2.23
N GLN A 23 1.19 -1.82 3.00
CA GLN A 23 2.59 -1.47 2.82
C GLN A 23 3.44 -2.00 3.95
N ASN A 24 4.67 -2.40 3.63
CA ASN A 24 5.65 -2.82 4.61
C ASN A 24 6.85 -1.88 4.56
N LYS A 25 7.01 -1.04 5.59
CA LYS A 25 8.09 -0.02 5.65
C LYS A 25 9.50 -0.60 5.61
N LYS A 26 9.69 -1.89 5.93
CA LYS A 26 10.99 -2.56 5.86
C LYS A 26 11.35 -3.06 4.47
N TRP A 27 10.35 -3.40 3.65
CA TRP A 27 10.58 -4.09 2.38
C TRP A 27 10.35 -3.15 1.19
N PHE A 28 9.18 -2.53 1.15
CA PHE A 28 8.77 -1.73 0.01
C PHE A 28 7.60 -0.80 0.40
N CYS A 29 7.77 0.50 0.13
CA CYS A 29 6.69 1.48 0.21
C CYS A 29 6.35 1.95 -1.20
N PHE A 30 5.10 1.72 -1.59
CA PHE A 30 4.59 2.18 -2.87
C PHE A 30 4.33 3.69 -2.77
N GLY A 31 5.16 4.49 -3.44
CA GLY A 31 4.95 5.94 -3.59
C GLY A 31 3.92 6.22 -4.68
N MET A 32 3.29 7.40 -4.62
CA MET A 32 2.36 7.86 -5.65
C MET A 32 2.99 7.87 -7.05
N ASP A 33 4.31 8.09 -7.13
CA ASP A 33 5.12 8.07 -8.33
C ASP A 33 5.06 6.74 -9.11
N ALA A 34 4.87 5.61 -8.41
CA ALA A 34 4.78 4.30 -9.06
C ALA A 34 3.40 4.06 -9.73
N VAL A 35 2.37 4.84 -9.37
CA VAL A 35 1.03 4.75 -9.99
C VAL A 35 1.02 5.36 -11.39
N LEU A 36 1.81 6.42 -11.62
CA LEU A 36 1.81 7.18 -12.87
C LEU A 36 2.50 6.47 -14.06
N LEU A 37 3.25 5.38 -13.82
CA LEU A 37 3.95 4.65 -14.89
C LEU A 37 3.07 3.67 -15.69
N THR A 38 1.77 3.58 -15.38
CA THR A 38 0.86 2.57 -15.97
C THR A 38 0.05 3.13 -17.14
N ASN A 39 0.67 3.92 -18.02
CA ASN A 39 0.02 4.40 -19.25
C ASN A 39 0.81 4.00 -20.49
#